data_AF-A0A1M4TB24-F1
#
_entry.id   AF-A0A1M4TB24-F1
#
_cell.length_a   1.000
_cell.length_b   1.000
_cell.length_c   1.000
_cell.angle_alpha   90.00
_cell.angle_beta   90.00
_cell.angle_gamma   90.00
#
_symmetry.space_group_name_H-M   'P 1'
#
loop_
_entity.id
_entity.type
_entity.pdbx_description
1 polymer ?
#
loop_
_entity_poly.entity_id
_entity_poly.type
_entity_poly.pdbx_seq_one_letter_code
_entity_poly.pdbx_strand_id
1 'polypeptide(L)' 'MTNYTKEELQEALKAIISTNGKCEKAILKLKENSAQHTLLSRRIKAFRISIELIERELGNEVILS' A
#
# COMPACT_ATOMS: atom_id res chain seq x y z
N MET A 1 11.19 17.97 -10.43
CA MET A 1 10.15 17.04 -9.98
C MET A 1 8.86 17.43 -10.66
N THR A 2 8.22 16.51 -11.38
CA THR A 2 6.84 16.67 -11.82
C THR A 2 5.96 16.69 -10.58
N ASN A 3 5.17 17.74 -10.40
CA ASN A 3 4.13 17.77 -9.39
C ASN A 3 2.96 16.94 -9.92
N TYR A 4 2.58 15.90 -9.19
CA TYR A 4 1.37 15.12 -9.49
C TYR A 4 0.15 15.94 -9.13
N THR A 5 -0.95 15.79 -9.88
CA THR A 5 -2.21 16.41 -9.49
C THR A 5 -2.81 15.70 -8.28
N LYS A 6 -3.73 16.37 -7.59
CA LYS A 6 -4.44 15.77 -6.46
C LYS A 6 -5.22 14.53 -6.92
N GLU A 7 -5.81 14.59 -8.11
CA GLU A 7 -6.59 13.51 -8.71
C GLU A 7 -5.71 12.30 -9.03
N GLU A 8 -4.51 12.51 -9.58
CA GLU A 8 -3.54 11.44 -9.84
C GLU A 8 -3.11 10.75 -8.55
N LEU A 9 -2.83 11.52 -7.50
CA LEU A 9 -2.48 10.99 -6.18
C LEU A 9 -3.63 10.20 -5.56
N GLN A 10 -4.88 10.68 -5.66
CA GLN A 10 -6.06 9.97 -5.17
C GLN A 10 -6.32 8.67 -5.93
N GLU A 11 -6.15 8.67 -7.26
CA GLU A 11 -6.30 7.47 -8.08
C GLU A 11 -5.22 6.43 -7.73
N ALA A 12 -3.96 6.86 -7.60
CA ALA A 12 -2.86 6.02 -7.16
C ALA A 12 -3.11 5.43 -5.77
N LEU A 13 -3.56 6.25 -4.81
CA LEU A 13 -3.91 5.82 -3.47
C LEU A 13 -4.98 4.72 -3.48
N LYS A 14 -6.07 4.92 -4.23
CA LYS A 14 -7.15 3.94 -4.37
C LYS A 14 -6.66 2.62 -4.97
N ALA A 15 -5.81 2.68 -6.00
CA ALA A 15 -5.23 1.49 -6.62
C ALA A 15 -4.32 0.71 -5.66
N ILE A 16 -3.48 1.42 -4.89
CA ILE A 16 -2.56 0.82 -3.93
C ILE A 16 -3.34 0.20 -2.76
N ILE A 17 -4.33 0.89 -2.17
CA ILE A 17 -5.18 0.35 -1.10
C ILE A 17 -5.88 -0.94 -1.56
N SER A 18 -6.47 -0.94 -2.76
CA SER A 18 -7.12 -2.13 -3.33
C SER A 18 -6.14 -3.30 -3.48
N THR A 19 -4.92 -3.01 -3.94
CA THR A 19 -3.88 -4.01 -4.15
C THR A 19 -3.35 -4.55 -2.83
N ASN A 20 -3.10 -3.68 -1.85
CA ASN A 20 -2.69 -4.06 -0.51
C ASN A 20 -3.72 -4.98 0.15
N GLY A 21 -5.01 -4.65 0.09
CA GLY A 21 -6.07 -5.49 0.66
C GLY A 21 -6.17 -6.87 0.02
N LYS A 22 -5.85 -7.00 -1.28
CA LYS A 22 -5.73 -8.32 -1.94
C LYS A 22 -4.52 -9.09 -1.43
N CYS A 23 -3.38 -8.43 -1.25
CA CYS A 23 -2.18 -9.03 -0.69
C CYS A 23 -2.39 -9.49 0.77
N GLU A 24 -3.07 -8.70 1.60
CA GLU A 24 -3.40 -9.06 2.99
C GLU A 24 -4.34 -10.26 3.08
N LYS A 25 -5.28 -10.41 2.15
CA LYS A 25 -6.11 -11.63 2.09
C LYS A 25 -5.35 -12.84 1.55
N ALA A 26 -4.44 -12.62 0.60
CA ALA A 26 -3.67 -13.69 -0.01
C ALA A 26 -2.62 -14.25 0.95
N ILE A 27 -1.97 -13.42 1.78
CA ILE A 27 -0.94 -13.88 2.71
C ILE A 27 -1.47 -14.86 3.75
N LEU A 28 -2.74 -14.72 4.18
CA LEU A 28 -3.40 -15.64 5.10
C LEU A 28 -3.53 -17.08 4.58
N LYS A 29 -3.45 -17.27 3.26
CA LYS A 29 -3.53 -18.58 2.61
C LYS A 29 -2.15 -19.20 2.34
N LEU A 30 -1.07 -18.46 2.59
CA LEU A 30 0.28 -18.91 2.33
C LEU A 30 0.85 -19.64 3.54
N LYS A 31 1.67 -20.65 3.28
CA LYS A 31 2.43 -21.32 4.33
C LYS A 31 3.41 -20.32 4.95
N GLU A 32 3.38 -20.18 6.27
CA GLU A 32 4.37 -19.40 7.00
C GLU A 32 5.80 -19.85 6.65
N ASN A 33 6.72 -18.90 6.60
CA ASN A 33 8.13 -19.11 6.22
C ASN A 33 8.37 -19.62 4.78
N SER A 34 7.34 -19.69 3.93
CA SER A 34 7.53 -19.90 2.49
C SER A 34 8.12 -18.65 1.82
N ALA A 35 8.84 -18.83 0.71
CA ALA A 35 9.36 -17.72 -0.08
C ALA A 35 8.24 -16.76 -0.54
N GLN A 36 7.07 -17.31 -0.88
CA GLN A 36 5.88 -16.53 -1.27
C GLN A 36 5.36 -15.70 -0.10
N HIS A 37 5.30 -16.26 1.12
CA HIS A 37 4.88 -15.54 2.31
C HIS A 37 5.83 -14.38 2.63
N THR A 38 7.15 -14.61 2.59
CA THR A 38 8.15 -13.56 2.81
C THR A 38 8.07 -12.45 1.76
N LEU A 39 7.94 -12.80 0.48
CA LEU A 39 7.80 -11.82 -0.61
C LEU A 39 6.54 -10.97 -0.42
N LEU A 40 5.41 -11.61 -0.12
CA LEU A 40 4.14 -10.91 0.02
C LEU A 40 4.12 -10.01 1.26
N SER A 41 4.71 -10.45 2.37
CA SER A 41 4.90 -9.62 3.58
C SER A 41 5.71 -8.36 3.28
N ARG A 42 6.79 -8.47 2.51
CA ARG A 42 7.60 -7.32 2.09
C ARG A 42 6.82 -6.35 1.18
N ARG A 43 6.01 -6.89 0.26
CA ARG A 43 5.15 -6.07 -0.61
C ARG A 43 4.09 -5.30 0.19
N ILE A 44 3.43 -5.95 1.14
CA ILE A 44 2.45 -5.30 2.04
C ILE A 44 3.11 -4.13 2.79
N LYS A 45 4.31 -4.34 3.35
CA LYS A 45 5.07 -3.27 4.02
C LYS A 45 5.37 -2.10 3.07
N ALA A 46 5.80 -2.40 1.85
CA ALA A 46 6.06 -1.36 0.84
C ALA A 46 4.79 -0.57 0.48
N PHE A 47 3.65 -1.24 0.29
CA PHE A 47 2.39 -0.56 0.00
C PHE A 47 1.93 0.35 1.13
N ARG A 48 2.09 -0.07 2.39
CA ARG A 48 1.77 0.78 3.55
C ARG A 48 2.61 2.06 3.57
N ILE A 49 3.90 1.95 3.28
CA ILE A 49 4.79 3.12 3.15
C ILE A 49 4.34 4.02 1.99
N SER A 50 4.00 3.43 0.83
CA SER A 50 3.51 4.21 -0.31
C SER A 50 2.20 4.94 0.00
N ILE A 51 1.27 4.31 0.73
CA ILE A 51 0.01 4.93 1.17
C ILE A 51 0.32 6.15 2.05
N GLU A 52 1.16 5.98 3.08
CA GLU A 52 1.53 7.05 4.01
C GLU A 52 2.16 8.25 3.28
N LEU A 53 3.05 7.98 2.31
CA LEU A 53 3.69 9.03 1.51
C LEU A 53 2.68 9.79 0.63
N ILE A 54 1.72 9.09 0.04
CA ILE A 54 0.70 9.72 -0.80
C ILE A 54 -0.29 10.53 0.05
N GLU A 55 -0.71 10.00 1.20
CA GLU A 55 -1.59 10.71 2.13
C GLU A 55 -0.95 11.99 2.67
N ARG A 56 0.35 11.92 2.99
CA ARG A 56 1.14 13.09 3.39
C ARG A 56 1.19 14.14 2.28
N GLU A 57 1.39 13.74 1.02
CA GLU A 57 1.39 14.66 -0.12
C GLU A 57 0.01 15.28 -0.36
N LEU A 58 -1.06 14.53 -0.10
CA LEU A 58 -2.45 15.01 -0.17
C LEU A 58 -2.85 15.95 0.97
N GLY A 59 -2.01 16.10 2.01
CA GLY A 59 -2.32 16.88 3.21
C GLY A 59 -3.35 16.22 4.12
N ASN A 60 -3.58 14.91 3.99
CA ASN A 60 -4.40 14.15 4.93
C ASN A 60 -3.54 13.84 6.17
N GLU A 61 -4.05 14.12 7.37
CA GLU A 61 -3.42 13.60 8.59
C GLU A 61 -3.45 12.07 8.52
N VAL A 62 -2.29 11.45 8.76
CA VAL A 62 -2.10 10.00 8.77
C VAL A 62 -2.98 9.40 9.87
N ILE A 63 -4.17 8.89 9.51
CA ILE A 63 -5.01 8.13 10.45
C ILE A 63 -4.50 6.69 10.45
N LEU A 64 -3.46 6.45 11.26
CA LEU A 64 -3.10 5.10 11.69
C LEU A 64 -4.17 4.63 12.68
N SER A 65 -5.09 3.78 12.22
CA SER A 65 -5.96 2.95 13.07
C SER A 65 -5.70 1.48 12.83
#